data_AF-A0A7S4HQM2-F1
#
_entry.id   AF-A0A7S4HQM2-F1
#
_cell.length_a   1.000
_cell.length_b   1.000
_cell.length_c   1.000
_cell.angle_alpha   90.00
_cell.angle_beta   90.00
_cell.angle_gamma   90.00
#
_symmetry.space_group_name_H-M   'P 1'
#
loop_
_entity.id
_entity.type
_entity.pdbx_description
1 polymer ?
#
loop_
_entity_poly.entity_id
_entity_poly.type
_entity_poly.pdbx_seq_one_letter_code
_entity_poly.pdbx_strand_id
1 'polypeptide(L)'
;THLDGCAPPRDLVAVPLTALNLDANFACDEAHRPALHAVRWGSRRDAQALIAQHGQPSLVIGSDICYEPTMFSSLLDTLSLLGAPCALLAVTLRDGCDMTFSAAATKRGWAVSRWWGWDPSPGGAGGACGDMPPNSLLRLERERDMERDE
;
A
#
# COMPACT_ATOMS: atom_id res chain seq x y z
N THR A 1 -2.52 46.09 5.63
CA THR A 1 -2.55 44.99 4.65
C THR A 1 -2.28 43.70 5.39
N HIS A 2 -3.35 43.01 5.77
CA HIS A 2 -3.30 41.73 6.47
C HIS A 2 -2.68 40.68 5.55
N LEU A 3 -1.59 40.06 5.99
CA LEU A 3 -1.08 38.84 5.38
C LEU A 3 -1.92 37.69 5.94
N ASP A 4 -2.97 37.34 5.21
CA ASP A 4 -3.75 36.15 5.45
C ASP A 4 -2.86 34.90 5.34
N GLY A 5 -2.56 34.32 6.50
CA GLY A 5 -2.75 32.92 6.84
C GLY A 5 -2.75 31.84 5.75
N CYS A 6 -1.83 31.86 4.79
CA CYS A 6 -1.49 30.65 4.05
C CYS A 6 -0.60 29.79 4.95
N ALA A 7 -1.22 28.96 5.79
CA ALA A 7 -0.51 27.81 6.33
C ALA A 7 0.09 27.06 5.13
N PRO A 8 1.38 26.68 5.15
CA PRO A 8 1.94 25.88 4.08
C PRO A 8 1.02 24.66 3.92
N PRO A 9 0.67 24.27 2.68
CA PRO A 9 -0.08 23.05 2.49
C PRO A 9 0.68 21.96 3.25
N ARG A 10 -0.04 21.17 4.04
CA ARG A 10 0.52 20.07 4.86
C ARG A 10 0.97 18.92 3.95
N ASP A 11 1.73 19.27 2.92
CA ASP A 11 2.21 18.40 1.89
C ASP A 11 3.36 17.60 2.48
N LEU A 12 3.02 16.37 2.87
CA LEU A 12 3.83 15.19 2.58
C LEU A 12 5.23 15.18 3.20
N VAL A 13 5.29 15.20 4.53
CA VAL A 13 6.52 14.92 5.31
C VAL A 13 7.08 13.49 5.05
N ALA A 14 6.31 12.60 4.40
CA ALA A 14 6.73 11.23 4.10
C ALA A 14 7.54 11.06 2.79
N VAL A 15 7.45 12.00 1.84
CA VAL A 15 8.15 11.91 0.54
C VAL A 15 9.68 12.02 0.68
N PRO A 16 10.26 12.85 1.57
CA PRO A 16 11.71 13.03 1.66
C PRO A 16 12.48 11.74 1.98
N LEU A 17 12.01 10.90 2.91
CA LEU A 17 12.76 9.69 3.28
C LEU A 17 12.75 8.65 2.15
N THR A 18 11.61 8.47 1.48
CA THR A 18 11.52 7.57 0.33
C THR A 18 12.38 8.08 -0.82
N ALA A 19 12.39 9.39 -1.08
CA ALA A 19 13.26 9.98 -2.09
C ALA A 19 14.75 9.73 -1.78
N LEU A 20 15.18 9.95 -0.53
CA LEU A 20 16.54 9.67 -0.08
C LEU A 20 16.92 8.20 -0.24
N ASN A 21 16.00 7.28 0.07
CA ASN A 21 16.24 5.85 -0.12
C ASN A 21 16.38 5.49 -1.61
N LEU A 22 15.56 6.09 -2.49
CA LEU A 22 15.70 5.89 -3.92
C LEU A 22 17.02 6.45 -4.43
N ASP A 23 17.41 7.65 -4.01
CA ASP A 23 18.72 8.22 -4.36
C ASP A 23 19.86 7.33 -3.88
N ALA A 24 19.84 6.85 -2.64
CA ALA A 24 20.89 6.02 -2.08
C ALA A 24 21.07 4.67 -2.81
N ASN A 25 19.98 4.08 -3.32
CA ASN A 25 20.02 2.76 -3.96
C ASN A 25 20.11 2.82 -5.49
N PHE A 26 19.72 3.93 -6.12
CA PHE A 26 19.61 4.05 -7.58
C PHE A 26 20.36 5.27 -8.17
N ALA A 27 21.20 5.98 -7.40
CA ALA A 27 21.95 7.15 -7.88
C ALA A 27 22.76 6.91 -9.16
N CYS A 28 23.27 5.68 -9.37
CA CYS A 28 24.10 5.33 -10.53
C CYS A 28 23.33 4.60 -11.64
N ASP A 29 22.02 4.34 -11.47
CA ASP A 29 21.21 3.56 -12.40
C ASP A 29 19.88 4.27 -12.68
N GLU A 30 19.98 5.41 -13.37
CA GLU A 30 18.81 6.22 -13.74
C GLU A 30 17.81 5.45 -14.62
N ALA A 31 18.29 4.48 -15.41
CA ALA A 31 17.45 3.72 -16.33
C ALA A 31 16.46 2.81 -15.60
N HIS A 32 16.83 2.30 -14.42
CA HIS A 32 15.97 1.41 -13.61
C HIS A 32 15.43 2.10 -12.35
N ARG A 33 15.68 3.40 -12.19
CA ARG A 33 15.23 4.16 -11.02
C ARG A 33 13.69 4.19 -10.97
N PRO A 34 13.07 3.71 -9.87
CA PRO A 34 11.62 3.79 -9.72
C PRO A 34 11.11 5.23 -9.70
N ALA A 35 9.95 5.47 -10.32
CA ALA A 35 9.26 6.75 -10.22
C ALA A 35 8.63 6.93 -8.83
N LEU A 36 8.80 8.10 -8.22
CA LEU A 36 8.23 8.43 -6.91
C LEU A 36 7.06 9.40 -7.08
N HIS A 37 5.90 9.01 -6.57
CA HIS A 37 4.69 9.82 -6.59
C HIS A 37 4.04 9.85 -5.22
N ALA A 38 3.64 11.05 -4.78
CA ALA A 38 2.76 11.20 -3.64
C ALA A 38 1.31 10.96 -4.06
N VAL A 39 0.61 10.11 -3.33
CA VAL A 39 -0.80 9.78 -3.58
C VAL A 39 -1.57 9.88 -2.27
N ARG A 40 -2.66 10.65 -2.26
CA ARG A 40 -3.60 10.67 -1.13
C ARG A 40 -4.57 9.52 -1.26
N TRP A 41 -4.75 8.77 -0.17
CA TRP A 41 -5.68 7.65 -0.17
C TRP A 41 -7.12 8.13 -0.43
N GLY A 42 -7.84 7.44 -1.30
CA GLY A 42 -9.20 7.75 -1.73
C GLY A 42 -9.28 8.84 -2.81
N SER A 43 -8.15 9.47 -3.20
CA SER A 43 -8.16 10.51 -4.22
C SER A 43 -8.27 9.91 -5.62
N ARG A 44 -9.47 9.98 -6.21
CA ARG A 44 -9.71 9.64 -7.63
C ARG A 44 -8.81 10.44 -8.56
N ARG A 45 -8.61 11.74 -8.27
CA ARG A 45 -7.76 12.62 -9.09
C ARG A 45 -6.31 12.15 -9.10
N ASP A 46 -5.77 11.80 -7.93
CA ASP A 46 -4.36 11.38 -7.81
C ASP A 46 -4.17 10.02 -8.51
N ALA A 47 -5.11 9.07 -8.33
CA ALA A 47 -5.08 7.77 -9.00
C ALA A 47 -5.18 7.88 -10.53
N GLN A 48 -6.09 8.72 -11.05
CA GLN A 48 -6.23 8.96 -12.49
C GLN A 48 -4.99 9.62 -13.09
N ALA A 49 -4.36 10.56 -12.37
CA ALA A 49 -3.12 11.18 -12.81
C ALA A 49 -1.98 10.14 -12.90
N LEU A 50 -1.87 9.26 -11.90
CA LEU A 50 -0.88 8.17 -11.91
C LEU A 50 -1.10 7.23 -13.10
N ILE A 51 -2.34 6.80 -13.34
CA ILE A 51 -2.69 5.91 -14.47
C ILE A 51 -2.42 6.60 -15.81
N ALA A 52 -2.76 7.87 -15.96
CA ALA A 52 -2.52 8.61 -17.20
C ALA A 52 -1.03 8.73 -17.52
N GLN A 53 -0.18 8.81 -16.49
CA GLN A 53 1.26 8.94 -16.65
C GLN A 53 1.98 7.60 -16.86
N HIS A 54 1.56 6.54 -16.18
CA HIS A 54 2.30 5.27 -16.10
C HIS A 54 1.52 4.04 -16.59
N GLY A 55 0.26 4.21 -16.96
CA GLY A 55 -0.65 3.12 -17.23
C GLY A 55 -1.22 2.50 -15.95
N GLN A 56 -2.11 1.53 -16.14
CA GLN A 56 -2.74 0.80 -15.04
C GLN A 56 -1.75 -0.20 -14.44
N PRO A 57 -1.51 -0.19 -13.12
CA PRO A 57 -0.62 -1.17 -12.49
C PRO A 57 -1.23 -2.57 -12.51
N SER A 58 -0.41 -3.58 -12.79
CA SER A 58 -0.79 -5.00 -12.68
C SER A 58 -0.71 -5.52 -11.25
N LEU A 59 0.05 -4.84 -10.39
CA LEU A 59 0.29 -5.22 -9.00
C LEU A 59 0.50 -3.96 -8.15
N VAL A 60 -0.13 -3.91 -6.98
CA VAL A 60 0.19 -2.92 -5.93
C VAL A 60 0.87 -3.64 -4.77
N ILE A 61 2.00 -3.11 -4.31
CA ILE A 61 2.69 -3.62 -3.12
C ILE A 61 2.66 -2.51 -2.07
N GLY A 62 2.32 -2.86 -0.83
CA GLY A 62 2.34 -1.94 0.30
C GLY A 62 2.87 -2.61 1.56
N SER A 63 3.55 -1.83 2.41
CA SER A 63 4.09 -2.30 3.68
C SER A 63 3.84 -1.25 4.75
N ASP A 64 3.63 -1.71 5.98
CA ASP A 64 3.25 -0.86 7.13
C ASP A 64 2.04 0.03 6.80
N ILE A 65 1.10 -0.57 6.07
CA ILE A 65 -0.20 0.01 5.76
C ILE A 65 -1.26 -0.74 6.56
N CYS A 66 -2.45 -0.14 6.68
CA CYS A 66 -3.59 -0.74 7.38
C CYS A 66 -3.46 -0.82 8.93
N TYR A 67 -2.66 0.03 9.57
CA TYR A 67 -2.66 0.13 11.04
C TYR A 67 -3.73 1.08 11.59
N GLU A 68 -4.33 1.95 10.75
CA GLU A 68 -5.36 2.89 11.17
C GLU A 68 -6.73 2.53 10.54
N PRO A 69 -7.69 1.99 11.32
CA PRO A 69 -8.99 1.54 10.80
C PRO A 69 -9.80 2.62 10.07
N THR A 70 -9.66 3.89 10.46
CA THR A 70 -10.36 5.01 9.82
C THR A 70 -9.93 5.21 8.37
N MET A 71 -8.74 4.72 8.00
CA MET A 71 -8.16 4.87 6.67
C MET A 71 -8.43 3.67 5.74
N PHE A 72 -9.02 2.58 6.24
CA PHE A 72 -9.26 1.36 5.46
C PHE A 72 -10.12 1.61 4.22
N SER A 73 -11.19 2.39 4.36
CA SER A 73 -12.05 2.79 3.24
C SER A 73 -11.23 3.47 2.15
N SER A 74 -10.50 4.53 2.51
CA SER A 74 -9.72 5.33 1.57
C SER A 74 -8.64 4.50 0.89
N LEU A 75 -8.00 3.57 1.60
CA LEU A 75 -7.03 2.65 1.00
C LEU A 75 -7.69 1.72 -0.02
N LEU A 76 -8.80 1.06 0.34
CA LEU A 76 -9.53 0.17 -0.56
C LEU A 76 -10.12 0.91 -1.78
N ASP A 77 -10.53 2.16 -1.60
CA ASP A 77 -10.92 3.06 -2.70
C ASP A 77 -9.73 3.32 -3.62
N THR A 78 -8.55 3.58 -3.05
CA THR A 78 -7.31 3.78 -3.83
C THR A 78 -6.98 2.55 -4.67
N LEU A 79 -6.95 1.36 -4.06
CA LEU A 79 -6.69 0.10 -4.77
C LEU A 79 -7.70 -0.12 -5.90
N SER A 80 -8.96 0.22 -5.64
CA SER A 80 -10.04 0.10 -6.63
C SER A 80 -9.91 1.09 -7.78
N LEU A 81 -9.52 2.33 -7.49
CA LEU A 81 -9.32 3.40 -8.45
C LEU A 81 -8.08 3.16 -9.32
N LEU A 82 -7.03 2.58 -8.74
CA LEU A 82 -5.83 2.14 -9.48
C LEU A 82 -6.15 0.97 -10.42
N GLY A 83 -7.26 0.25 -10.19
CA GLY A 83 -7.69 -0.85 -11.04
C GLY A 83 -6.76 -2.07 -11.01
N ALA A 84 -5.83 -2.16 -10.06
CA ALA A 84 -4.91 -3.28 -10.03
C ALA A 84 -5.67 -4.60 -9.77
N PRO A 85 -5.41 -5.67 -10.54
CA PRO A 85 -6.06 -6.96 -10.33
C PRO A 85 -5.58 -7.64 -9.03
N CYS A 86 -4.38 -7.30 -8.57
CA CYS A 86 -3.76 -7.88 -7.39
C CYS A 86 -3.10 -6.80 -6.53
N ALA A 87 -3.19 -6.95 -5.21
CA ALA A 87 -2.43 -6.17 -4.25
C ALA A 87 -1.81 -7.07 -3.16
N LEU A 88 -0.55 -6.85 -2.83
CA LEU A 88 0.19 -7.52 -1.77
C LEU A 88 0.51 -6.52 -0.66
N LEU A 89 -0.08 -6.71 0.51
CA LEU A 89 0.01 -5.78 1.64
C LEU A 89 0.62 -6.49 2.83
N ALA A 90 1.80 -6.04 3.26
CA ALA A 90 2.36 -6.43 4.54
C ALA A 90 1.72 -5.57 5.64
N VAL A 91 0.97 -6.23 6.52
CA VAL A 91 0.22 -5.60 7.61
C VAL A 91 0.80 -6.08 8.93
N THR A 92 1.15 -5.15 9.81
CA THR A 92 1.56 -5.51 11.17
C THR A 92 0.33 -5.97 11.96
N LEU A 93 0.45 -7.09 12.67
CA LEU A 93 -0.58 -7.61 13.55
C LEU A 93 -0.72 -6.74 14.80
N ARG A 94 -1.36 -5.58 14.66
CA ARG A 94 -1.75 -4.70 15.76
C ARG A 94 -3.24 -4.87 16.01
N ASP A 95 -3.61 -5.38 17.18
CA ASP A 95 -5.01 -5.42 17.65
C ASP A 95 -6.02 -6.07 16.67
N GLY A 96 -5.56 -7.02 15.85
CA GLY A 96 -6.41 -7.67 14.82
C GLY A 96 -6.80 -6.76 13.65
N CYS A 97 -6.05 -5.68 13.39
CA CYS A 97 -6.30 -4.77 12.26
C CYS A 97 -6.32 -5.49 10.92
N ASP A 98 -5.49 -6.52 10.74
CA ASP A 98 -5.47 -7.36 9.54
C ASP A 98 -6.80 -8.09 9.31
N MET A 99 -7.44 -8.58 10.38
CA MET A 99 -8.76 -9.21 10.34
C MET A 99 -9.84 -8.21 9.95
N THR A 100 -9.83 -7.04 10.59
CA THR A 100 -10.79 -5.97 10.32
C THR A 100 -10.64 -5.44 8.89
N PHE A 101 -9.40 -5.24 8.44
CA PHE A 101 -9.09 -4.83 7.07
C PHE A 101 -9.53 -5.89 6.06
N SER A 102 -9.22 -7.17 6.30
CA SER A 102 -9.64 -8.29 5.45
C SER A 102 -11.15 -8.34 5.30
N ALA A 103 -11.90 -8.19 6.40
CA ALA A 103 -13.36 -8.17 6.37
C ALA A 103 -13.91 -6.97 5.58
N ALA A 104 -13.27 -5.79 5.70
CA ALA A 104 -13.63 -4.60 4.91
C ALA A 104 -13.35 -4.80 3.41
N ALA A 105 -12.23 -5.43 3.07
CA ALA A 105 -11.85 -5.74 1.70
C ALA A 105 -12.83 -6.74 1.06
N THR A 106 -13.18 -7.83 1.76
CA THR A 106 -14.17 -8.82 1.28
C THR A 106 -15.53 -8.19 1.05
N LYS A 107 -15.99 -7.29 1.92
CA LYS A 107 -17.24 -6.53 1.72
C LYS A 107 -17.23 -5.66 0.46
N ARG A 108 -16.06 -5.36 -0.09
CA ARG A 108 -15.88 -4.59 -1.33
C ARG A 108 -15.55 -5.46 -2.54
N GLY A 109 -15.76 -6.77 -2.46
CA GLY A 109 -15.55 -7.69 -3.59
C GLY A 109 -14.10 -8.12 -3.80
N TRP A 110 -13.23 -7.94 -2.80
CA TRP A 110 -11.86 -8.48 -2.87
C TRP A 110 -11.82 -9.89 -2.28
N ALA A 111 -11.25 -10.83 -3.02
CA ALA A 111 -10.82 -12.11 -2.49
C ALA A 111 -9.54 -11.90 -1.66
N VAL A 112 -9.54 -12.29 -0.38
CA VAL A 112 -8.42 -12.05 0.53
C VAL A 112 -7.78 -13.37 0.94
N SER A 113 -6.54 -13.57 0.51
CA SER A 113 -5.67 -14.63 1.00
C SER A 113 -4.72 -14.09 2.06
N ARG A 114 -4.49 -14.88 3.10
CA ARG A 114 -3.65 -14.49 4.25
C ARG A 114 -2.55 -15.50 4.44
N TRP A 115 -1.33 -15.00 4.61
CA TRP A 115 -0.19 -15.83 4.98
C TRP A 115 0.40 -15.37 6.29
N TRP A 116 0.69 -16.35 7.13
CA TRP A 116 1.30 -16.19 8.44
C TRP A 116 2.71 -16.74 8.40
N GLY A 117 3.61 -16.15 9.20
CA GLY A 117 4.90 -16.77 9.47
C GLY A 117 5.91 -16.68 8.34
N TRP A 118 5.93 -15.58 7.57
CA TRP A 118 7.14 -15.25 6.83
C TRP A 118 8.22 -14.85 7.84
N ASP A 119 9.13 -15.78 8.12
CA ASP A 119 10.44 -15.48 8.74
C ASP A 119 11.43 -15.17 7.61
N PRO A 120 11.81 -13.89 7.41
CA PRO A 120 12.74 -13.52 6.36
C PRO A 120 14.18 -13.97 6.65
N SER A 121 14.46 -14.57 7.81
CA SER A 121 15.81 -14.99 8.20
C SER A 121 16.26 -16.17 7.32
N PRO A 122 17.24 -16.00 6.40
CA PRO A 122 17.70 -17.08 5.53
C PRO A 122 18.53 -18.16 6.26
N GLY A 123 18.61 -18.10 7.59
CA GLY A 123 19.26 -19.08 8.44
C GLY A 123 18.46 -19.25 9.72
N GLY A 124 17.58 -20.25 9.74
CA GLY A 124 16.88 -20.65 10.95
C GLY A 124 17.88 -21.02 12.03
N ALA A 125 18.06 -20.15 13.01
CA ALA A 125 18.66 -20.47 14.29
C ALA A 125 17.99 -19.58 15.33
N GLY A 126 17.13 -20.20 16.14
CA GLY A 126 16.31 -19.56 17.15
C GLY A 126 17.15 -18.71 18.10
N GLY A 127 17.09 -17.40 17.92
CA GLY A 127 17.53 -16.43 18.90
C GLY A 127 16.29 -15.69 19.37
N ALA A 128 15.93 -15.89 20.64
CA ALA A 128 14.87 -15.16 21.31
C ALA A 128 15.22 -13.66 21.35
N CYS A 129 14.88 -12.94 20.29
CA CYS A 129 15.01 -11.49 20.21
C CYS A 129 13.60 -10.92 20.11
N GLY A 130 13.05 -10.59 21.28
CA GLY A 130 11.88 -9.76 21.56
C GLY A 130 10.66 -9.90 20.64
N ASP A 131 9.55 -10.36 21.21
CA ASP A 131 8.18 -10.42 20.67
C ASP A 131 7.79 -9.27 19.71
N MET A 132 8.35 -9.22 18.50
CA MET A 132 7.74 -8.48 17.42
C MET A 132 6.53 -9.31 16.98
N PRO A 133 5.32 -8.73 17.02
CA PRO A 133 4.15 -9.42 16.53
C PRO A 133 4.43 -9.82 15.07
N PRO A 134 4.15 -11.07 14.67
CA PRO A 134 4.40 -11.51 13.30
C PRO A 134 3.73 -10.52 12.34
N ASN A 135 4.36 -10.19 11.21
CA ASN A 135 3.66 -9.49 10.16
C ASN A 135 2.77 -10.50 9.42
N SER A 136 1.57 -10.09 9.02
CA SER A 136 0.77 -10.86 8.06
C SER A 136 0.98 -10.29 6.66
N LEU A 137 1.06 -11.19 5.68
CA LEU A 137 1.00 -10.80 4.28
C LEU A 137 -0.42 -11.06 3.79
N LEU A 138 -1.09 -10.00 3.33
CA LEU A 138 -2.40 -10.08 2.71
C LEU A 138 -2.24 -10.02 1.19
N ARG A 139 -2.80 -10.98 0.48
CA ARG A 139 -3.02 -10.89 -0.97
C ARG A 139 -4.48 -10.61 -1.22
N LEU A 140 -4.74 -9.50 -1.87
CA LEU A 140 -6.06 -9.08 -2.32
C LEU A 140 -6.11 -9.30 -3.83
N GLU A 141 -7.09 -10.07 -4.28
CA GLU A 141 -7.37 -10.27 -5.69
C GLU A 141 -8.76 -9.75 -5.98
N ARG A 142 -8.91 -9.00 -7.09
CA ARG A 142 -10.25 -8.78 -7.61
C ARG A 142 -10.76 -10.09 -8.12
N GLU A 143 -11.97 -10.45 -7.71
CA GLU A 143 -12.74 -11.44 -8.43
C GLU A 143 -12.83 -10.87 -9.85
N ARG A 144 -12.07 -11.47 -10.78
CA ARG A 144 -12.25 -11.14 -12.19
C ARG A 144 -13.71 -11.36 -12.41
N ASP A 145 -14.42 -10.33 -12.90
CA ASP A 145 -15.77 -10.49 -13.40
C ASP A 145 -15.69 -11.72 -14.28
N MET A 146 -16.16 -12.86 -13.76
CA MET A 146 -16.33 -14.06 -14.54
C MET A 146 -17.41 -13.58 -15.48
N GLU A 147 -16.98 -13.11 -16.65
CA GLU A 147 -17.82 -12.77 -17.77
C GLU A 147 -18.80 -13.93 -17.85
N ARG A 148 -20.01 -13.67 -17.36
CA ARG A 148 -21.16 -14.49 -17.67
C ARG A 148 -21.34 -14.24 -19.15
N ASP A 149 -20.68 -15.06 -19.95
CA ASP A 149 -21.05 -15.30 -21.33
C ASP A 149 -22.51 -15.80 -21.29
N GLU A 150 -23.46 -14.87 -21.31
CA GLU A 150 -24.89 -15.11 -21.59
C GLU A 150 -25.13 -15.03 -23.11
#